data_AF-A0AAN7EN22-F1
#
_entry.id   AF-A0AAN7EN22-F1
#
_cell.length_a   1.000
_cell.length_b   1.000
_cell.length_c   1.000
_cell.angle_alpha   90.00
_cell.angle_beta   90.00
_cell.angle_gamma   90.00
#
_symmetry.space_group_name_H-M   'P 1'
#
loop_
_entity.id
_entity.type
_entity.pdbx_description
1 polymer ?
#
loop_
_entity_poly.entity_id
_entity_poly.type
_entity_poly.pdbx_seq_one_letter_code
_entity_poly.pdbx_strand_id
1 'polypeptide(L)'
;MALLADINVVSKTLQALPKFSKIQRVPNRMKIVGFLGKKKDDFQEHPLQTTRRLAIGLASIALIGDSTKGISLAKDNGFWYEGPIPVPPVYNKIANEKTGTRSFLKIGLYVANIGSKGSEYRLRKTAFDLLSMPDLIKQDTLNYVRKYLRYKSTFMYYDFDKVISAASENEKQPLTDLANRLFDCFEKLEDAARNKNLPRTESSYQDTTVILQEVMERFA
;
A
#
# COMPACT_ATOMS: atom_id res chain seq x y z
N MET A 1 -21.41 -50.04 39.60
CA MET A 1 -22.00 -49.28 38.48
C MET A 1 -20.87 -48.41 37.93
N ALA A 2 -20.04 -48.88 36.98
CA ALA A 2 -20.31 -49.01 35.53
C ALA A 2 -20.45 -47.62 34.88
N LEU A 3 -19.65 -47.15 33.90
CA LEU A 3 -18.75 -47.81 32.94
C LEU A 3 -17.68 -46.82 32.44
N LEU A 4 -16.44 -47.30 32.30
CA LEU A 4 -15.46 -46.83 31.34
C LEU A 4 -15.88 -47.30 29.94
N ALA A 5 -15.74 -46.45 28.93
CA ALA A 5 -15.79 -46.88 27.53
C ALA A 5 -14.69 -46.16 26.74
N ASP A 6 -13.65 -46.95 26.45
CA ASP A 6 -12.65 -46.74 25.43
C ASP A 6 -13.12 -47.48 24.17
N ILE A 7 -13.10 -46.84 22.99
CA ILE A 7 -13.00 -47.56 21.71
C ILE A 7 -12.58 -46.61 20.57
N ASN A 8 -11.32 -46.76 20.18
CA ASN A 8 -10.87 -46.66 18.79
C ASN A 8 -11.66 -47.64 17.87
N VAL A 9 -11.50 -47.46 16.54
CA VAL A 9 -12.00 -48.29 15.41
C VAL A 9 -13.29 -47.70 14.81
N VAL A 10 -13.31 -47.07 13.62
CA VAL A 10 -13.15 -47.69 12.30
C VAL A 10 -12.58 -46.68 11.28
N SER A 11 -11.61 -47.17 10.51
CA SER A 11 -11.01 -46.57 9.32
C SER A 11 -11.88 -46.71 8.07
N LYS A 12 -11.65 -45.82 7.10
CA LYS A 12 -11.86 -45.96 5.64
C LYS A 12 -13.30 -45.88 5.11
N THR A 13 -13.61 -44.74 4.49
CA THR A 13 -14.12 -44.76 3.10
C THR A 13 -13.64 -43.53 2.35
N LEU A 14 -12.82 -43.77 1.33
CA LEU A 14 -12.35 -42.80 0.35
C LEU A 14 -13.53 -42.27 -0.46
N GLN A 15 -13.62 -40.95 -0.64
CA GLN A 15 -14.12 -40.38 -1.88
C GLN A 15 -13.09 -39.40 -2.42
N ALA A 16 -12.54 -39.77 -3.57
CA ALA A 16 -11.55 -39.03 -4.31
C ALA A 16 -12.14 -37.70 -4.78
N LEU A 17 -11.52 -36.60 -4.38
CA LEU A 17 -11.83 -35.27 -4.90
C LEU A 17 -11.44 -35.21 -6.40
N PRO A 18 -12.29 -34.68 -7.28
CA PRO A 18 -12.12 -34.80 -8.72
C PRO A 18 -10.86 -34.10 -9.22
N LYS A 19 -10.12 -34.81 -10.09
CA LYS A 19 -8.96 -34.30 -10.83
C LYS A 19 -9.39 -33.09 -11.66
N PHE A 20 -8.81 -31.92 -11.38
CA PHE A 20 -8.94 -30.75 -12.25
C PHE A 20 -8.39 -31.08 -13.65
N SER A 21 -9.24 -30.89 -14.66
CA SER A 21 -8.89 -31.01 -16.06
C SER A 21 -7.77 -30.03 -16.42
N LYS A 22 -6.67 -30.56 -16.96
CA LYS A 22 -5.55 -29.77 -17.51
C LYS A 22 -6.08 -28.86 -18.62
N ILE A 23 -6.07 -27.56 -18.37
CA ILE A 23 -6.31 -26.55 -19.41
C ILE A 23 -5.16 -26.65 -20.41
N GLN A 24 -5.45 -27.18 -21.59
CA GLN A 24 -4.55 -27.12 -22.75
C GLN A 24 -4.38 -25.65 -23.16
N ARG A 25 -3.20 -25.09 -22.92
CA ARG A 25 -2.78 -23.84 -23.58
C ARG A 25 -2.36 -24.17 -25.00
N VAL A 26 -3.12 -23.66 -25.96
CA VAL A 26 -2.73 -23.62 -27.37
C VAL A 26 -1.51 -22.69 -27.51
N PRO A 27 -0.42 -23.11 -28.20
CA PRO A 27 0.75 -22.26 -28.37
C PRO A 27 0.49 -21.22 -29.47
N ASN A 28 0.41 -19.94 -29.08
CA ASN A 28 0.48 -18.84 -30.03
C ASN A 28 1.92 -18.68 -30.53
N ARG A 29 2.15 -19.03 -31.79
CA ARG A 29 3.35 -18.69 -32.57
C ARG A 29 3.44 -17.17 -32.72
N MET A 30 4.32 -16.51 -31.96
CA MET A 30 4.86 -15.20 -32.34
C MET A 30 6.22 -15.41 -33.01
N LYS A 31 6.31 -15.04 -34.29
CA LYS A 31 7.55 -14.98 -35.05
C LYS A 31 8.37 -13.81 -34.51
N ILE A 32 9.49 -14.11 -33.85
CA ILE A 32 10.52 -13.10 -33.57
C ILE A 32 11.34 -12.95 -34.85
N VAL A 33 11.18 -11.81 -35.52
CA VAL A 33 12.09 -11.36 -36.57
C VAL A 33 13.35 -10.83 -35.88
N GLY A 34 14.45 -11.57 -36.02
CA GLY A 34 15.75 -11.16 -35.51
C GLY A 34 16.32 -10.01 -36.34
N PHE A 35 16.76 -8.94 -35.68
CA PHE A 35 17.70 -8.00 -36.27
C PHE A 35 19.12 -8.40 -35.89
N LEU A 36 19.83 -8.88 -36.89
CA LEU A 36 21.25 -9.22 -36.91
C LEU A 36 22.04 -7.94 -37.22
N GLY A 37 22.79 -7.44 -36.24
CA GLY A 37 23.79 -6.38 -36.44
C GLY A 37 25.16 -6.92 -36.09
N LYS A 38 25.99 -7.18 -37.11
CA LYS A 38 27.35 -7.71 -37.00
C LYS A 38 28.35 -6.61 -37.40
N LYS A 39 29.39 -6.46 -36.55
CA LYS A 39 30.73 -5.88 -36.79
C LYS A 39 30.85 -4.36 -37.04
N LYS A 40 32.02 -3.72 -36.91
CA LYS A 40 33.20 -3.69 -35.98
C LYS A 40 34.20 -2.72 -36.65
N ASP A 41 35.14 -2.19 -35.85
CA ASP A 41 36.42 -1.54 -36.20
C ASP A 41 36.37 -0.03 -36.54
N ASP A 42 37.32 0.83 -36.15
CA ASP A 42 38.35 0.88 -35.08
C ASP A 42 39.07 2.27 -35.17
N PHE A 43 39.95 2.57 -34.19
CA PHE A 43 40.95 3.67 -34.09
C PHE A 43 40.43 5.05 -33.62
N GLN A 44 41.03 5.75 -32.63
CA GLN A 44 42.46 5.97 -32.38
C GLN A 44 42.74 6.49 -30.93
N GLU A 45 43.87 6.09 -30.35
CA GLU A 45 44.42 6.45 -29.02
C GLU A 45 45.12 7.84 -29.03
N HIS A 46 45.49 8.58 -27.96
CA HIS A 46 46.22 8.37 -26.69
C HIS A 46 46.29 9.75 -25.92
N PRO A 47 47.09 9.99 -24.85
CA PRO A 47 47.03 9.48 -23.46
C PRO A 47 47.17 10.62 -22.40
N LEU A 48 47.12 10.31 -21.09
CA LEU A 48 48.14 10.68 -20.06
C LEU A 48 47.63 10.52 -18.61
N GLN A 49 48.16 9.48 -17.97
CA GLN A 49 48.67 9.42 -16.58
C GLN A 49 47.70 9.61 -15.39
N THR A 50 47.45 8.49 -14.70
CA THR A 50 46.87 8.42 -13.35
C THR A 50 47.88 7.77 -12.42
N THR A 51 48.33 8.48 -11.38
CA THR A 51 49.13 7.92 -10.28
C THR A 51 48.48 8.22 -8.94
N ARG A 52 48.08 7.11 -8.31
CA ARG A 52 47.58 6.85 -6.95
C ARG A 52 48.05 7.83 -5.85
N ARG A 53 47.09 8.34 -5.06
CA ARG A 53 47.17 8.42 -3.59
C ARG A 53 45.77 8.54 -2.98
N LEU A 54 45.56 7.72 -1.96
CA LEU A 54 44.33 7.39 -1.28
C LEU A 54 44.25 8.26 -0.02
N ALA A 55 43.21 9.08 0.11
CA ALA A 55 42.89 9.81 1.35
C ALA A 55 41.37 10.04 1.41
N ILE A 56 40.63 9.00 1.80
CA ILE A 56 39.21 9.12 2.14
C ILE A 56 39.16 9.63 3.60
N GLY A 57 39.04 10.94 3.77
CA GLY A 57 38.72 11.55 5.06
C GLY A 57 37.22 11.48 5.31
N LEU A 58 36.78 10.63 6.23
CA LEU A 58 35.39 10.61 6.71
C LEU A 58 35.19 11.73 7.74
N ALA A 59 34.77 12.90 7.28
CA ALA A 59 34.24 13.93 8.18
C ALA A 59 32.78 13.58 8.52
N SER A 60 32.54 13.18 9.77
CA SER A 60 31.18 12.98 10.29
C SER A 60 30.56 14.34 10.59
N ILE A 61 29.62 14.79 9.76
CA ILE A 61 28.79 15.96 10.05
C ILE A 61 27.74 15.52 11.08
N ALA A 62 27.88 15.99 12.31
CA ALA A 62 26.81 15.88 13.30
C ALA A 62 25.66 16.79 12.88
N LEU A 63 24.58 16.22 12.35
CA LEU A 63 23.30 16.92 12.20
C LEU A 63 22.66 17.07 13.58
N ILE A 64 23.07 18.11 14.32
CA ILE A 64 22.26 18.63 15.43
C ILE A 64 21.21 19.53 14.77
N GLY A 65 20.05 18.94 14.48
CA GLY A 65 18.88 19.69 14.04
C GLY A 65 18.12 20.21 15.25
N ASP A 66 18.23 21.51 15.51
CA ASP A 66 17.26 22.21 16.36
C ASP A 66 15.88 22.10 15.69
N SER A 67 14.96 21.39 16.36
CA SER A 67 13.55 21.33 15.99
C SER A 67 12.91 22.70 16.24
N THR A 68 13.15 23.64 15.32
CA THR A 68 12.39 24.88 15.25
C THR A 68 10.92 24.55 15.06
N LYS A 69 10.06 25.21 15.84
CA LYS A 69 8.58 25.18 15.72
C LYS A 69 8.19 25.62 14.31
N GLY A 70 8.16 24.68 13.37
CA GLY A 70 7.63 24.89 12.04
C GLY A 70 6.11 25.01 12.13
N ILE A 71 5.58 26.19 11.82
CA ILE A 71 4.16 26.36 11.50
C ILE A 71 3.87 25.41 10.33
N SER A 72 2.87 24.54 10.48
CA SER A 72 2.44 23.61 9.43
C SER A 72 2.24 24.38 8.12
N LEU A 73 3.07 24.06 7.12
CA LEU A 73 2.98 24.57 5.75
C LEU A 73 2.06 23.69 4.89
N ALA A 74 1.02 23.09 5.48
CA ALA A 74 -0.07 22.49 4.72
C ALA A 74 -0.85 23.62 4.01
N LYS A 75 -0.21 24.23 3.01
CA LYS A 75 -0.83 25.12 2.06
C LYS A 75 -1.84 24.27 1.31
N ASP A 76 -3.07 24.73 1.23
CA ASP A 76 -4.12 24.09 0.45
C ASP A 76 -3.57 23.71 -0.93
N ASN A 77 -3.42 22.41 -1.16
CA ASN A 77 -2.83 21.85 -2.37
C ASN A 77 -3.88 21.77 -3.49
N GLY A 78 -5.11 22.24 -3.26
CA GLY A 78 -6.23 22.18 -4.21
C GLY A 78 -6.71 20.75 -4.50
N PHE A 79 -6.16 19.74 -3.80
CA PHE A 79 -6.63 18.35 -3.88
C PHE A 79 -7.71 18.04 -2.85
N TRP A 80 -7.89 18.92 -1.87
CA TRP A 80 -8.93 18.80 -0.86
C TRP A 80 -10.25 19.38 -1.40
N TYR A 81 -11.32 18.61 -1.25
CA TYR A 81 -12.66 19.16 -1.45
C TYR A 81 -12.99 20.04 -0.24
N GLU A 82 -13.18 21.35 -0.45
CA GLU A 82 -13.67 22.27 0.60
C GLU A 82 -15.15 22.02 0.95
N GLY A 83 -15.88 21.28 0.09
CA GLY A 83 -17.24 20.83 0.32
C GLY A 83 -17.31 19.38 0.82
N PRO A 84 -18.51 18.90 1.20
CA PRO A 84 -18.69 17.48 1.53
C PRO A 84 -18.20 16.62 0.36
N ILE A 85 -17.39 15.60 0.66
CA ILE A 85 -16.84 14.67 -0.33
C ILE A 85 -17.99 14.22 -1.24
N PRO A 86 -17.90 14.44 -2.56
CA PRO A 86 -18.98 14.10 -3.47
C PRO A 86 -19.24 12.61 -3.35
N VAL A 87 -20.47 12.25 -2.96
CA VAL A 87 -20.87 10.85 -2.84
C VAL A 87 -20.71 10.23 -4.23
N PRO A 88 -19.78 9.28 -4.44
CA PRO A 88 -19.60 8.69 -5.74
C PRO A 88 -20.94 8.08 -6.17
N PRO A 89 -21.43 8.35 -7.38
CA PRO A 89 -22.69 7.80 -7.83
C PRO A 89 -22.62 6.29 -7.75
N VAL A 90 -23.57 5.68 -7.03
CA VAL A 90 -23.64 4.23 -6.95
C VAL A 90 -24.30 3.73 -8.22
N TYR A 91 -23.47 3.27 -9.17
CA TYR A 91 -23.95 2.69 -10.42
C TYR A 91 -24.62 1.32 -10.25
N ASN A 92 -24.40 0.66 -9.10
CA ASN A 92 -25.03 -0.61 -8.78
C ASN A 92 -26.44 -0.38 -8.21
N LYS A 93 -27.44 -1.11 -8.75
CA LYS A 93 -28.77 -1.20 -8.12
C LYS A 93 -28.60 -1.94 -6.79
N ILE A 94 -28.37 -1.21 -5.69
CA ILE A 94 -28.12 -1.77 -4.36
C ILE A 94 -29.27 -2.69 -3.91
N ALA A 95 -30.49 -2.38 -4.32
CA ALA A 95 -31.67 -3.24 -4.18
C ALA A 95 -31.99 -3.93 -5.52
N ASN A 96 -31.03 -4.69 -6.06
CA ASN A 96 -31.26 -5.42 -7.29
C ASN A 96 -32.24 -6.58 -7.02
N GLU A 97 -33.48 -6.39 -7.47
CA GLU A 97 -34.57 -7.37 -7.36
C GLU A 97 -34.23 -8.72 -7.99
N LYS A 98 -33.35 -8.75 -9.00
CA LYS A 98 -32.94 -10.00 -9.67
C LYS A 98 -31.92 -10.80 -8.85
N THR A 99 -31.00 -10.13 -8.15
CA THR A 99 -29.99 -10.82 -7.33
C THR A 99 -30.44 -11.00 -5.88
N GLY A 100 -31.47 -10.26 -5.43
CA GLY A 100 -32.00 -10.34 -4.06
C GLY A 100 -31.02 -9.86 -2.97
N THR A 101 -29.86 -9.31 -3.37
CA THR A 101 -28.82 -8.86 -2.46
C THR A 101 -29.28 -7.60 -1.73
N ARG A 102 -29.33 -7.67 -0.40
CA ARG A 102 -29.65 -6.53 0.47
C ARG A 102 -28.33 -5.94 0.97
N SER A 103 -27.99 -4.71 0.58
CA SER A 103 -26.94 -3.97 1.27
C SER A 103 -27.52 -3.26 2.48
N PHE A 104 -26.87 -3.40 3.63
CA PHE A 104 -27.09 -2.52 4.79
C PHE A 104 -26.56 -1.09 4.52
N LEU A 105 -25.72 -0.93 3.50
CA LEU A 105 -25.17 0.34 3.05
C LEU A 105 -25.95 0.81 1.81
N LYS A 106 -27.02 1.58 2.05
CA LYS A 106 -27.79 2.23 0.97
C LYS A 106 -27.14 3.52 0.47
N ILE A 107 -26.17 4.08 1.21
CA ILE A 107 -25.63 5.41 0.99
C ILE A 107 -24.12 5.41 1.26
N GLY A 108 -23.32 5.59 0.21
CA GLY A 108 -21.89 5.97 0.31
C GLY A 108 -20.94 4.99 1.02
N LEU A 109 -19.75 5.51 1.36
CA LEU A 109 -18.74 4.83 2.16
C LEU A 109 -19.11 4.92 3.64
N TYR A 110 -19.23 3.79 4.32
CA TYR A 110 -19.49 3.74 5.76
C TYR A 110 -18.20 3.51 6.54
N VAL A 111 -17.90 4.44 7.46
CA VAL A 111 -16.81 4.33 8.41
C VAL A 111 -17.41 4.30 9.81
N ALA A 112 -17.36 3.14 10.47
CA ALA A 112 -17.90 3.00 11.82
C ALA A 112 -17.08 3.84 12.81
N ASN A 113 -17.75 4.67 13.61
CA ASN A 113 -17.11 5.27 14.78
C ASN A 113 -16.98 4.21 15.88
N ILE A 114 -15.76 3.76 16.14
CA ILE A 114 -15.44 2.67 17.07
C ILE A 114 -14.65 3.17 18.30
N GLY A 115 -14.64 4.49 18.53
CA GLY A 115 -13.87 5.14 19.58
C GLY A 115 -12.36 5.14 19.31
N SER A 116 -11.60 5.85 20.14
CA SER A 116 -10.14 6.03 19.96
C SER A 116 -9.38 4.70 19.95
N LYS A 117 -9.61 3.82 20.93
CA LYS A 117 -8.98 2.49 20.98
C LYS A 117 -9.32 1.60 19.79
N GLY A 118 -10.56 1.67 19.31
CA GLY A 118 -10.95 0.96 18.09
C GLY A 118 -10.25 1.53 16.86
N SER A 119 -10.12 2.85 16.78
CA SER A 119 -9.41 3.54 15.71
C SER A 119 -7.91 3.22 15.68
N GLU A 120 -7.24 3.12 16.83
CA GLU A 120 -5.85 2.65 16.92
C GLU A 120 -5.71 1.23 16.35
N TYR A 121 -6.59 0.31 16.76
CA TYR A 121 -6.62 -1.06 16.23
C TYR A 121 -6.86 -1.08 14.72
N ARG A 122 -7.80 -0.27 14.22
CA ARG A 122 -8.13 -0.20 12.79
C ARG A 122 -7.01 0.46 11.98
N LEU A 123 -6.29 1.45 12.51
CA LEU A 123 -5.09 2.03 11.90
C LEU A 123 -4.03 0.96 11.69
N ARG A 124 -3.68 0.23 12.74
CA ARG A 124 -2.73 -0.87 12.67
C ARG A 124 -3.16 -1.93 11.67
N LYS A 125 -4.41 -2.39 11.75
CA LYS A 125 -4.92 -3.40 10.82
C LYS A 125 -4.89 -2.93 9.37
N THR A 126 -5.24 -1.66 9.14
CA THR A 126 -5.21 -1.05 7.80
C THR A 126 -3.79 -0.90 7.29
N ALA A 127 -2.82 -0.54 8.14
CA ALA A 127 -1.41 -0.48 7.79
C ALA A 127 -0.88 -1.87 7.39
N PHE A 128 -1.19 -2.91 8.15
CA PHE A 128 -0.86 -4.29 7.80
C PHE A 128 -1.43 -4.72 6.43
N ASP A 129 -2.69 -4.37 6.16
CA ASP A 129 -3.33 -4.70 4.88
C ASP A 129 -2.70 -3.94 3.69
N LEU A 130 -2.16 -2.74 3.92
CA LEU A 130 -1.44 -1.95 2.91
C LEU A 130 -0.01 -2.48 2.69
N LEU A 131 0.66 -2.97 3.73
CA LEU A 131 1.96 -3.63 3.63
C LEU A 131 1.91 -4.93 2.79
N SER A 132 0.72 -5.50 2.61
CA SER A 132 0.47 -6.69 1.81
C SER A 132 0.19 -6.40 0.32
N MET A 133 0.39 -5.15 -0.13
CA MET A 133 0.18 -4.74 -1.52
C MET A 133 1.28 -5.07 -2.57
N PRO A 134 2.50 -5.57 -2.27
CA PRO A 134 3.54 -5.68 -3.31
C PRO A 134 3.08 -6.50 -4.53
N ASP A 135 2.34 -7.59 -4.30
CA ASP A 135 1.83 -8.47 -5.36
C ASP A 135 0.79 -7.79 -6.28
N LEU A 136 0.22 -6.68 -5.84
CA LEU A 136 -0.75 -5.88 -6.56
C LEU A 136 -0.10 -4.79 -7.42
N ILE A 137 1.19 -4.48 -7.22
CA ILE A 137 1.91 -3.44 -7.97
C ILE A 137 2.50 -4.06 -9.24
N LYS A 138 1.69 -4.09 -10.30
CA LYS A 138 2.07 -4.55 -11.64
C LYS A 138 1.56 -3.56 -12.66
N GLN A 139 2.18 -3.54 -13.85
CA GLN A 139 1.88 -2.57 -14.90
C GLN A 139 0.37 -2.50 -15.26
N ASP A 140 -0.32 -3.63 -15.28
CA ASP A 140 -1.72 -3.78 -15.65
C ASP A 140 -2.70 -3.57 -14.46
N THR A 141 -2.20 -3.55 -13.22
CA THR A 141 -3.01 -3.46 -12.00
C THR A 141 -2.89 -2.12 -11.27
N LEU A 142 -2.13 -1.14 -11.78
CA LEU A 142 -1.94 0.16 -11.13
C LEU A 142 -3.25 0.92 -10.84
N ASN A 143 -4.29 0.74 -11.67
CA ASN A 143 -5.62 1.30 -11.38
C ASN A 143 -6.27 0.68 -10.13
N TYR A 144 -6.02 -0.62 -9.88
CA TYR A 144 -6.46 -1.29 -8.66
C TYR A 144 -5.68 -0.78 -7.45
N VAL A 145 -4.35 -0.66 -7.55
CA VAL A 145 -3.49 -0.06 -6.51
C VAL A 145 -4.01 1.29 -6.09
N ARG A 146 -4.29 2.18 -7.05
CA ARG A 146 -4.86 3.51 -6.82
C ARG A 146 -6.19 3.46 -6.04
N LYS A 147 -7.13 2.62 -6.47
CA LYS A 147 -8.45 2.51 -5.83
C LYS A 147 -8.36 1.89 -4.44
N TYR A 148 -7.54 0.86 -4.27
CA TYR A 148 -7.33 0.19 -3.00
C TYR A 148 -6.65 1.12 -1.99
N LEU A 149 -5.64 1.88 -2.42
CA LEU A 149 -4.99 2.91 -1.60
C LEU A 149 -5.99 3.96 -1.13
N ARG A 150 -6.77 4.55 -2.05
CA ARG A 150 -7.81 5.54 -1.72
C ARG A 150 -8.85 5.00 -0.72
N TYR A 151 -9.27 3.75 -0.90
CA TYR A 151 -10.20 3.10 0.00
C TYR A 151 -9.63 2.98 1.41
N LYS A 152 -8.41 2.42 1.55
CA LYS A 152 -7.75 2.21 2.84
C LYS A 152 -7.35 3.53 3.50
N SER A 153 -6.81 4.49 2.75
CA SER A 153 -6.39 5.80 3.25
C SER A 153 -7.57 6.59 3.83
N THR A 154 -8.77 6.41 3.28
CA THR A 154 -9.97 7.07 3.81
C THR A 154 -10.28 6.61 5.24
N PHE A 155 -10.17 5.31 5.55
CA PHE A 155 -10.33 4.85 6.94
C PHE A 155 -9.24 5.41 7.85
N MET A 156 -7.98 5.39 7.38
CA MET A 156 -6.87 5.92 8.17
C MET A 156 -7.03 7.41 8.47
N TYR A 157 -7.55 8.20 7.53
CA TYR A 157 -7.81 9.63 7.75
C TYR A 157 -8.78 9.86 8.91
N TYR A 158 -9.93 9.18 8.90
CA TYR A 158 -10.91 9.29 9.98
C TYR A 158 -10.37 8.75 11.31
N ASP A 159 -9.59 7.68 11.28
CA ASP A 159 -9.04 7.11 12.50
C ASP A 159 -7.93 7.96 13.11
N PHE A 160 -7.04 8.54 12.30
CA PHE A 160 -6.02 9.47 12.79
C PHE A 160 -6.65 10.69 13.43
N ASP A 161 -7.67 11.30 12.82
CA ASP A 161 -8.42 12.41 13.41
C ASP A 161 -8.94 12.06 14.82
N LYS A 162 -9.53 10.86 14.97
CA LYS A 162 -10.07 10.39 16.25
C LYS A 162 -8.99 10.14 17.29
N VAL A 163 -7.87 9.54 16.90
CA VAL A 163 -6.75 9.24 17.80
C VAL A 163 -6.03 10.52 18.22
N ILE A 164 -5.74 11.43 17.28
CA ILE A 164 -5.10 12.72 17.56
C ILE A 164 -5.99 13.57 18.47
N SER A 165 -7.30 13.64 18.19
CA SER A 165 -8.24 14.41 19.01
C SER A 165 -8.34 13.91 20.45
N ALA A 166 -8.18 12.60 20.67
CA ALA A 166 -8.24 11.97 21.99
C ALA A 166 -6.88 11.94 22.73
N ALA A 167 -5.78 12.29 22.05
CA ALA A 167 -4.44 12.25 22.62
C ALA A 167 -4.19 13.40 23.60
N SER A 168 -3.22 13.21 24.51
CA SER A 168 -2.73 14.29 25.37
C SER A 168 -1.98 15.35 24.55
N GLU A 169 -1.87 16.58 25.05
CA GLU A 169 -1.26 17.70 24.32
C GLU A 169 0.14 17.40 23.80
N ASN A 170 0.95 16.66 24.56
CA ASN A 170 2.31 16.29 24.16
C ASN A 170 2.35 15.25 23.04
N GLU A 171 1.31 14.44 22.90
CA GLU A 171 1.23 13.35 21.90
C GLU A 171 0.55 13.77 20.60
N LYS A 172 -0.20 14.89 20.61
CA LYS A 172 -0.91 15.40 19.42
C LYS A 172 0.03 15.72 18.27
N GLN A 173 1.12 16.44 18.53
CA GLN A 173 2.05 16.86 17.48
C GLN A 173 2.78 15.65 16.85
N PRO A 174 3.40 14.74 17.61
CA PRO A 174 4.02 13.53 17.03
C PRO A 174 3.06 12.68 16.19
N LEU A 175 1.81 12.52 16.64
CA LEU A 175 0.79 11.78 15.90
C LEU A 175 0.38 12.51 14.60
N THR A 176 0.27 13.83 14.65
CA THR A 176 -0.03 14.67 13.48
C THR A 176 1.10 14.60 12.46
N ASP A 177 2.36 14.65 12.91
CA ASP A 177 3.53 14.55 12.03
C ASP A 177 3.62 13.18 11.36
N LEU A 178 3.34 12.10 12.10
CA LEU A 178 3.25 10.74 11.56
C LEU A 178 2.14 10.64 10.49
N ALA A 179 0.95 11.17 10.79
CA ALA A 179 -0.16 11.15 9.85
C ALA A 179 0.18 11.92 8.56
N ASN A 180 0.73 13.14 8.67
CA ASN A 180 1.08 13.95 7.51
C ASN A 180 2.15 13.28 6.64
N ARG A 181 3.21 12.74 7.24
CA ARG A 181 4.25 11.97 6.51
C ARG A 181 3.63 10.78 5.77
N LEU A 182 2.69 10.06 6.38
CA LEU A 182 2.00 8.95 5.73
C LEU A 182 1.17 9.42 4.54
N PHE A 183 0.37 10.49 4.70
CA PHE A 183 -0.48 10.99 3.64
C PHE A 183 0.32 11.60 2.49
N ASP A 184 1.44 12.26 2.75
CA ASP A 184 2.38 12.71 1.71
C ASP A 184 2.92 11.53 0.88
N CYS A 185 3.26 10.42 1.53
CA CYS A 185 3.66 9.18 0.85
C CYS A 185 2.51 8.59 0.03
N PHE A 186 1.28 8.58 0.56
CA PHE A 186 0.10 8.13 -0.17
C PHE A 186 -0.20 8.99 -1.40
N GLU A 187 -0.08 10.31 -1.30
CA GLU A 187 -0.28 11.22 -2.44
C GLU A 187 0.72 10.94 -3.56
N LYS A 188 2.00 10.74 -3.23
CA LYS A 188 3.05 10.37 -4.20
C LYS A 188 2.76 9.03 -4.86
N LEU A 189 2.37 8.02 -4.06
CA LEU A 189 2.01 6.69 -4.55
C LEU A 189 0.77 6.72 -5.46
N GLU A 190 -0.25 7.50 -5.07
CA GLU A 190 -1.46 7.69 -5.86
C GLU A 190 -1.16 8.37 -7.20
N ASP A 191 -0.36 9.43 -7.20
CA ASP A 191 0.04 10.16 -8.41
C ASP A 191 0.82 9.23 -9.36
N ALA A 192 1.79 8.48 -8.84
CA ALA A 192 2.56 7.54 -9.63
C ALA A 192 1.68 6.46 -10.28
N ALA A 193 0.76 5.87 -9.49
CA ALA A 193 -0.17 4.85 -9.98
C ALA A 193 -1.18 5.42 -10.99
N ARG A 194 -1.66 6.65 -10.77
CA ARG A 194 -2.55 7.39 -11.68
C ARG A 194 -1.89 7.63 -13.03
N ASN A 195 -0.62 8.02 -13.02
CA ASN A 195 0.19 8.27 -14.22
C ASN A 195 0.71 6.97 -14.87
N LYS A 196 0.32 5.80 -14.35
CA LYS A 196 0.72 4.47 -14.83
C LYS A 196 2.24 4.26 -14.89
N ASN A 197 2.98 4.95 -14.02
CA ASN A 197 4.43 4.88 -13.95
C ASN A 197 4.83 3.81 -12.92
N LEU A 198 5.09 2.59 -13.40
CA LEU A 198 5.42 1.46 -12.53
C LEU A 198 6.70 1.70 -11.69
N PRO A 199 7.86 2.10 -12.25
CA PRO A 199 9.06 2.35 -11.45
C PRO A 199 8.84 3.38 -10.33
N ARG A 200 8.12 4.47 -10.63
CA ARG A 200 7.81 5.49 -9.62
C ARG A 200 6.80 4.98 -8.58
N THR A 201 5.87 4.11 -8.98
CA THR A 201 4.92 3.49 -8.05
C THR A 201 5.66 2.57 -7.08
N GLU A 202 6.55 1.73 -7.58
CA GLU A 202 7.37 0.81 -6.76
C GLU A 202 8.24 1.59 -5.75
N SER A 203 8.94 2.62 -6.21
CA SER A 203 9.75 3.48 -5.34
C SER A 203 8.88 4.21 -4.29
N SER A 204 7.75 4.80 -4.70
CA SER A 204 6.86 5.49 -3.74
C SER A 204 6.25 4.51 -2.73
N TYR A 205 6.01 3.26 -3.13
CA TYR A 205 5.52 2.21 -2.24
C TYR A 205 6.57 1.77 -1.21
N GLN A 206 7.85 1.70 -1.61
CA GLN A 206 8.96 1.43 -0.68
C GLN A 206 9.06 2.52 0.39
N ASP A 207 8.99 3.79 0.00
CA ASP A 207 8.97 4.92 0.95
C ASP A 207 7.75 4.83 1.89
N THR A 208 6.58 4.50 1.33
CA THR A 208 5.33 4.32 2.10
C THR A 208 5.44 3.17 3.11
N THR A 209 6.14 2.08 2.75
CA THR A 209 6.31 0.89 3.61
C THR A 209 6.98 1.23 4.93
N VAL A 210 7.98 2.12 4.92
CA VAL A 210 8.68 2.56 6.12
C VAL A 210 7.73 3.26 7.09
N ILE A 211 6.89 4.16 6.58
CA ILE A 211 5.93 4.90 7.43
C ILE A 211 4.81 3.97 7.91
N LEU A 212 4.36 3.02 7.08
CA LEU A 212 3.37 2.03 7.50
C LEU A 212 3.88 1.13 8.63
N GLN A 213 5.18 0.79 8.64
CA GLN A 213 5.81 0.07 9.76
C GLN A 213 5.85 0.94 11.02
N GLU A 214 6.19 2.22 10.92
CA GLU A 214 6.13 3.16 12.04
C GLU A 214 4.70 3.27 12.62
N VAL A 215 3.66 3.28 11.77
CA VAL A 215 2.26 3.22 12.22
C VAL A 215 1.95 1.91 12.96
N MET A 216 2.44 0.78 12.46
CA MET A 216 2.26 -0.51 13.12
C MET A 216 2.91 -0.53 14.51
N GLU A 217 4.11 0.02 14.65
CA GLU A 217 4.86 0.12 15.91
C GLU A 217 4.17 1.08 16.88
N ARG A 218 3.68 2.22 16.39
CA ARG A 218 3.00 3.24 17.22
C ARG A 218 1.71 2.73 17.86
N PHE A 219 1.01 1.80 17.20
CA PHE A 219 -0.26 1.24 17.66
C PHE A 219 -0.18 -0.27 17.95
N ALA A 220 1.02 -0.76 18.32
CA ALA A 220 1.30 -2.16 18.64
C ALA A 220 0.61 -2.67 19.92
#